data_AF-D3Q971-F1
#
_entry.id   AF-D3Q971-F1
#
_cell.length_a   1.000
_cell.length_b   1.000
_cell.length_c   1.000
_cell.angle_alpha   90.00
_cell.angle_beta   90.00
_cell.angle_gamma   90.00
#
_symmetry.space_group_name_H-M   'P 1'
#
loop_
_entity.id
_entity.type
_entity.pdbx_description
1 polymer ?
#
loop_
_entity_poly.entity_id
_entity_poly.type
_entity_poly.pdbx_seq_one_letter_code
_entity_poly.pdbx_strand_id
1 'polypeptide(L)'
;MSIRIERDRIEATRAGQWAERVDADSWRVSWLDGDWNRNHAIAALNIAELVAIGPPLGHPYWMNVENFLTELGVDPAVLDNLIDPEPDDEGEDLS
;
A
#
# COMPACT_ATOMS: atom_id res chain seq x y z
N MET A 1 -4.95 -15.67 6.31
CA MET A 1 -4.13 -14.66 5.61
C MET A 1 -4.20 -15.00 4.14
N SER A 2 -4.83 -14.15 3.32
CA SER A 2 -5.38 -14.56 2.03
C SER A 2 -4.84 -13.71 0.87
N ILE A 3 -3.50 -13.66 0.78
CA ILE A 3 -2.84 -13.29 -0.48
C ILE A 3 -3.08 -14.43 -1.47
N ARG A 4 -3.71 -14.12 -2.60
CA ARG A 4 -3.85 -15.04 -3.73
C ARG A 4 -2.82 -14.66 -4.78
N ILE A 5 -2.04 -15.63 -5.25
CA ILE A 5 -0.99 -15.41 -6.24
C ILE A 5 -1.32 -16.21 -7.49
N GLU A 6 -1.53 -15.51 -8.59
CA GLU A 6 -1.73 -16.04 -9.93
C GLU A 6 -0.55 -15.65 -10.83
N ARG A 7 -0.61 -16.05 -12.11
CA ARG A 7 0.49 -15.82 -13.05
C ARG A 7 0.72 -14.32 -13.31
N ASP A 8 -0.37 -13.60 -13.47
CA ASP A 8 -0.45 -12.21 -13.92
C ASP A 8 -1.12 -11.28 -12.89
N ARG A 9 -1.57 -11.83 -11.76
CA ARG A 9 -2.26 -11.09 -10.71
C ARG A 9 -1.87 -11.58 -9.32
N ILE A 10 -1.72 -10.64 -8.38
CA ILE A 10 -1.57 -10.91 -6.95
C ILE A 10 -2.64 -10.11 -6.23
N GLU A 11 -3.38 -10.72 -5.32
CA GLU A 11 -4.55 -10.09 -4.69
C GLU A 11 -4.50 -10.22 -3.18
N ALA A 12 -4.63 -9.09 -2.50
CA ALA A 12 -4.93 -8.98 -1.08
C ALA A 12 -6.46 -8.97 -0.89
N THR A 13 -7.04 -10.17 -0.84
CA THR A 13 -8.50 -10.38 -0.85
C THR A 13 -9.24 -9.69 0.30
N ARG A 14 -8.61 -9.50 1.46
CA ARG A 14 -9.24 -8.80 2.59
C ARG A 14 -9.18 -7.29 2.43
N ALA A 15 -8.08 -6.77 1.89
CA ALA A 15 -7.90 -5.34 1.65
C ALA A 15 -8.58 -4.86 0.35
N GLY A 16 -8.97 -5.79 -0.53
CA GLY A 16 -9.52 -5.48 -1.85
C GLY A 16 -8.49 -4.91 -2.82
N GLN A 17 -7.20 -5.02 -2.49
CA GLN A 17 -6.11 -4.46 -3.27
C GLN A 17 -5.43 -5.53 -4.13
N TRP A 18 -4.81 -5.13 -5.25
CA TRP A 18 -4.16 -6.08 -6.14
C TRP A 18 -2.92 -5.50 -6.82
N ALA A 19 -2.11 -6.39 -7.39
CA ALA A 19 -1.03 -6.04 -8.30
C ALA A 19 -1.17 -6.83 -9.60
N GLU A 20 -0.91 -6.18 -10.73
CA GLU A 20 -0.98 -6.76 -12.06
C GLU A 20 0.40 -6.79 -12.69
N ARG A 21 0.71 -7.86 -13.41
CA ARG A 21 1.98 -8.00 -14.13
C ARG A 21 1.98 -7.09 -15.36
N VAL A 22 2.95 -6.18 -15.44
CA VAL A 22 3.16 -5.30 -16.60
C VAL A 22 4.05 -5.98 -17.63
N ASP A 23 5.14 -6.63 -17.20
CA ASP A 23 6.07 -7.35 -18.07
C ASP A 23 6.73 -8.56 -17.36
N ALA A 24 7.91 -9.01 -17.83
CA ALA A 24 8.64 -10.13 -17.26
C ALA A 24 8.96 -9.92 -15.76
N ASP A 25 9.34 -8.69 -15.40
CA ASP A 25 9.97 -8.33 -14.13
C ASP A 25 9.24 -7.20 -13.40
N SER A 26 8.33 -6.49 -14.07
CA SER A 26 7.55 -5.37 -13.51
C SER A 26 6.10 -5.73 -13.20
N TRP A 27 5.62 -5.16 -12.10
CA TRP A 27 4.27 -5.23 -11.56
C TRP A 27 3.76 -3.84 -11.24
N ARG A 28 2.46 -3.61 -11.42
CA ARG A 28 1.77 -2.39 -11.02
C ARG A 28 0.84 -2.70 -9.84
N VAL A 29 0.95 -1.93 -8.77
CA VAL A 29 0.14 -2.07 -7.57
C VAL A 29 -1.06 -1.11 -7.64
N SER A 30 -2.28 -1.55 -7.33
CA SER A 30 -3.52 -0.81 -7.65
C SER A 30 -3.67 0.54 -6.95
N TRP A 31 -2.96 0.78 -5.85
CA TRP A 31 -3.02 2.01 -5.04
C TRP A 31 -1.67 2.71 -4.89
N LEU A 32 -0.63 2.21 -5.55
CA LEU A 32 0.72 2.79 -5.49
C LEU A 32 1.27 2.94 -6.89
N ASP A 33 1.61 4.19 -7.24
CA ASP A 33 2.28 4.49 -8.48
C ASP A 33 3.71 3.92 -8.50
N GLY A 34 4.16 3.56 -9.69
CA GLY A 34 5.51 3.03 -9.92
C GLY A 34 5.53 1.62 -10.50
N ASP A 35 6.73 1.21 -10.90
CA ASP A 35 7.03 -0.14 -11.38
C ASP A 35 7.71 -0.93 -10.28
N TRP A 36 7.10 -2.05 -9.92
CA TRP A 36 7.48 -2.86 -8.76
C TRP A 36 8.00 -4.19 -9.24
N ASN A 37 9.08 -4.70 -8.64
CA ASN A 37 9.37 -6.11 -8.83
C ASN A 37 8.31 -6.97 -8.09
N ARG A 38 8.24 -8.25 -8.45
CA ARG A 38 7.26 -9.18 -7.89
C ARG A 38 7.28 -9.24 -6.35
N ASN A 39 8.47 -9.23 -5.75
CA ASN A 39 8.60 -9.35 -4.29
C ASN A 39 8.12 -8.09 -3.57
N HIS A 40 8.42 -6.91 -4.13
CA HIS A 40 7.96 -5.64 -3.56
C HIS A 40 6.44 -5.53 -3.65
N ALA A 41 5.83 -5.96 -4.77
CA ALA A 41 4.37 -6.01 -4.92
C ALA A 41 3.72 -6.98 -3.90
N ILE A 42 4.32 -8.14 -3.65
CA ILE A 42 3.87 -9.09 -2.62
C ILE A 42 3.98 -8.44 -1.23
N ALA A 43 5.08 -7.75 -0.93
CA ALA A 43 5.26 -7.07 0.34
C ALA A 43 4.17 -5.99 0.55
N ALA A 44 3.99 -5.09 -0.43
CA ALA A 44 2.94 -4.06 -0.45
C ALA A 44 1.55 -4.64 -0.13
N LEU A 45 1.17 -5.72 -0.80
CA LEU A 45 -0.13 -6.39 -0.59
C LEU A 45 -0.26 -7.05 0.77
N ASN A 46 0.81 -7.63 1.32
CA ASN A 46 0.80 -8.17 2.69
C ASN A 46 0.58 -7.07 3.73
N ILE A 47 1.13 -5.87 3.50
CA ILE A 47 0.91 -4.72 4.40
C ILE A 47 -0.55 -4.29 4.33
N ALA A 48 -1.12 -4.18 3.12
CA ALA A 48 -2.53 -3.85 2.94
C ALA A 48 -3.45 -4.85 3.67
N GLU A 49 -3.17 -6.16 3.59
CA GLU A 49 -3.87 -7.20 4.35
C GLU A 49 -3.80 -6.97 5.87
N LEU A 50 -2.62 -6.62 6.39
CA LEU A 50 -2.42 -6.37 7.82
C LEU A 50 -3.19 -5.14 8.30
N VAL A 51 -3.16 -4.04 7.55
CA VAL A 51 -3.96 -2.82 7.84
C VAL A 51 -5.44 -3.15 7.92
N ALA A 52 -5.95 -3.98 7.00
CA ALA A 52 -7.37 -4.33 6.91
C ALA A 52 -7.87 -5.22 8.05
N ILE A 53 -6.98 -5.86 8.83
CA ILE A 53 -7.36 -6.63 10.04
C ILE A 53 -7.55 -5.69 11.24
N GLY A 54 -6.73 -4.65 11.33
CA GLY A 54 -6.79 -3.64 12.38
C GLY A 54 -5.89 -2.48 11.98
N PRO A 55 -6.45 -1.33 11.57
CA PRO A 55 -5.63 -0.18 11.20
C PRO A 55 -4.76 0.19 12.40
N PRO A 56 -3.45 0.41 12.21
CA PRO A 56 -2.57 0.79 13.31
C PRO A 56 -3.02 2.14 13.88
N LEU A 57 -3.01 2.25 15.20
CA LEU A 57 -3.34 3.49 15.91
C LEU A 57 -2.29 4.55 15.59
N GLY A 58 -2.61 5.50 14.71
CA GLY A 58 -1.88 6.75 14.46
C GLY A 58 -0.48 6.65 13.86
N HIS A 59 0.21 5.50 13.95
CA HIS A 59 1.50 5.30 13.32
C HIS A 59 1.68 3.83 12.92
N PRO A 60 1.75 3.53 11.62
CA PRO A 60 2.02 2.17 11.17
C PRO A 60 3.38 1.65 11.66
N TYR A 61 3.35 0.59 12.48
CA TYR A 61 4.56 -0.01 13.08
C TYR A 61 5.56 -0.53 12.03
N TRP A 62 5.08 -0.87 10.83
CA TRP A 62 5.93 -1.29 9.71
C TRP A 62 6.81 -0.15 9.16
N MET A 63 6.47 1.12 9.38
CA MET A 63 7.34 2.24 9.03
C MET A 63 8.59 2.30 9.92
N ASN A 64 8.59 1.62 11.07
CA ASN A 64 9.76 1.47 11.93
C ASN A 64 10.61 0.25 11.57
N VAL A 65 10.22 -0.52 10.56
CA VAL A 65 11.07 -1.59 10.02
C VAL A 65 12.13 -0.92 9.14
N GLU A 66 13.38 -1.01 9.59
CA GLU A 66 14.53 -0.45 8.89
C GLU A 66 14.56 -0.95 7.44
N ASN A 67 14.74 -0.04 6.49
CA ASN A 67 14.72 -0.27 5.03
C ASN A 67 13.37 -0.65 4.41
N PHE A 68 12.26 -0.72 5.15
CA PHE A 68 10.97 -1.12 4.58
C PHE A 68 10.55 -0.31 3.35
N LEU A 69 10.71 1.02 3.39
CA LEU A 69 10.38 1.89 2.27
C LEU A 69 11.34 1.73 1.10
N THR A 70 12.62 1.53 1.39
CA THR A 70 13.64 1.18 0.40
C THR A 70 13.36 -0.17 -0.26
N GLU A 71 12.91 -1.16 0.52
CA GLU A 71 12.53 -2.49 0.04
C GLU A 71 11.21 -2.48 -0.73
N LEU A 72 10.36 -1.48 -0.51
CA LEU A 72 9.21 -1.27 -1.37
C LEU A 72 9.66 -0.53 -2.65
N GLY A 73 10.59 0.42 -2.56
CA GLY A 73 10.90 1.33 -3.66
C GLY A 73 9.96 2.55 -3.69
N VAL A 74 9.28 2.82 -2.57
CA VAL A 74 8.48 4.04 -2.37
C VAL A 74 9.43 5.19 -2.00
N ASP A 75 9.25 6.35 -2.62
CA ASP A 75 9.84 7.60 -2.11
C ASP A 75 9.19 7.94 -0.75
N PRO A 76 9.95 8.10 0.35
CA PRO A 76 9.42 8.45 1.66
C PRO A 76 8.45 9.66 1.65
N ALA A 77 8.56 10.58 0.68
CA ALA A 77 7.66 11.72 0.53
C ALA A 77 6.20 11.35 0.15
N VAL A 78 5.95 10.14 -0.35
CA VAL A 78 4.60 9.67 -0.71
C VAL A 78 3.76 9.31 0.54
N LEU A 79 4.42 9.08 1.69
CA LEU A 79 3.75 8.66 2.92
C LEU A 79 2.93 9.75 3.60
N ASP A 80 3.28 11.03 3.43
CA ASP A 80 2.52 12.13 4.02
C ASP A 80 1.06 12.12 3.51
N ASN A 81 0.81 11.62 2.29
CA ASN A 81 -0.53 11.48 1.72
C ASN A 81 -1.30 10.23 2.15
N LEU A 82 -0.65 9.28 2.83
CA LEU A 82 -1.28 8.03 3.32
C LEU A 82 -1.61 8.08 4.82
N ILE A 83 -0.96 9.00 5.56
CA ILE A 83 -1.05 9.10 7.02
C ILE A 83 -2.04 10.21 7.43
N ASP A 84 -2.32 11.16 6.56
CA ASP A 84 -3.31 12.22 6.81
C ASP A 84 -4.45 12.13 5.79
N PRO A 85 -5.56 11.43 6.08
CA PRO A 85 -6.83 11.95 5.61
C PRO A 85 -7.06 13.20 6.45
N GLU A 86 -6.56 14.36 6.01
CA GLU A 86 -7.18 15.60 6.48
C GLU A 86 -8.68 15.36 6.26
N PRO A 87 -9.52 15.40 7.31
CA PRO A 87 -10.94 15.45 7.07
C PRO A 87 -11.12 16.68 6.17
N ASP A 88 -11.79 16.51 5.04
CA ASP A 88 -12.27 17.64 4.24
C ASP A 88 -13.07 18.53 5.20
N ASP A 89 -12.41 19.51 5.82
CA ASP A 89 -13.00 20.51 6.69
C ASP A 89 -13.65 21.52 5.74
N GLU A 90 -14.62 21.05 4.95
CA GLU A 90 -15.70 21.86 4.40
C GLU A 90 -16.63 22.27 5.55
N GLY A 91 -16.06 22.89 6.58
CA GLY A 91 -16.78 23.70 7.55
C GLY A 91 -17.07 25.03 6.88
N GLU A 92 -18.18 25.08 6.15
CA GLU A 92 -18.75 26.31 5.61
C GLU A 92 -18.68 27.44 6.65
N ASP A 93 -18.03 28.53 6.26
CA ASP A 93 -18.07 29.81 6.96
C ASP A 93 -19.51 30.35 6.89
N LEU A 94 -20.32 29.99 7.89
CA LEU A 94 -21.67 30.52 8.10
C LEU A 94 -21.80 31.09 9.51
N SER A 95 -21.21 32.26 9.75
CA SER A 95 -21.85 33.34 10.54
C SER A 95 -21.08 34.66 10.50
#